data_AF-A0A7W4QEU7-F1
#
_entry.id   AF-A0A7W4QEU7-F1
#
_cell.length_a   1.000
_cell.length_b   1.000
_cell.length_c   1.000
_cell.angle_alpha   90.00
_cell.angle_beta   90.00
_cell.angle_gamma   90.00
#
_symmetry.space_group_name_H-M   'P 1'
#
loop_
_entity.id
_entity.type
_entity.pdbx_description
1 polymer ?
#
loop_
_entity_poly.entity_id
_entity_poly.type
_entity_poly.pdbx_seq_one_letter_code
_entity_poly.pdbx_strand_id
1 'polypeptide(L)'
;MSIPTFKDNWPAPNEYLLELGRVTTLWGTLESSVNIAISKLAGYEAALDYRAVIMVASSNFQQKIDIISALSEKLAPQYPNIKNYKSVIAKLQSAQKARNKYAHNAITTDQETGKVMLSFASSRGGSLKTTVEEVKLHSIKEVTVKIHEAMCALHTLVTGKEIRPIWER
;
A
#
# COMPACT_ATOMS: atom_id res chain seq x y z
N MET A 1 5.62 -34.31 9.72
CA MET A 1 4.69 -34.05 8.60
C MET A 1 5.52 -33.45 7.47
N SER A 2 5.57 -34.07 6.29
CA SER A 2 6.34 -33.56 5.15
C SER A 2 5.55 -32.46 4.44
N ILE A 3 6.23 -31.37 4.07
CA ILE A 3 5.64 -30.30 3.26
C ILE A 3 5.45 -30.83 1.83
N PRO A 4 4.26 -30.69 1.21
CA PRO A 4 4.05 -31.16 -0.15
C PRO A 4 4.80 -30.29 -1.17
N THR A 5 5.21 -30.91 -2.27
CA THR A 5 5.75 -30.18 -3.43
C THR A 5 4.61 -29.49 -4.17
N PHE A 6 4.71 -28.17 -4.34
CA PHE A 6 3.75 -27.40 -5.13
C PHE A 6 4.05 -27.52 -6.63
N LYS A 7 3.01 -27.42 -7.46
CA LYS A 7 3.17 -27.32 -8.92
C LYS A 7 3.79 -25.97 -9.28
N ASP A 8 4.65 -25.95 -10.29
CA ASP A 8 5.09 -24.70 -10.92
C ASP A 8 3.88 -23.90 -11.43
N ASN A 9 3.95 -22.57 -11.34
CA ASN A 9 2.88 -21.64 -11.76
C ASN A 9 1.55 -21.83 -10.99
N TRP A 10 1.61 -22.31 -9.75
CA TRP A 10 0.46 -22.37 -8.86
C TRP A 10 0.56 -21.33 -7.73
N PRO A 11 -0.53 -20.60 -7.40
CA PRO A 11 -1.86 -20.63 -8.00
C PRO A 11 -2.00 -19.82 -9.30
N ALA A 12 -0.95 -19.09 -9.70
CA ALA A 12 -0.90 -18.27 -10.91
C ALA A 12 0.53 -18.34 -11.49
N PRO A 13 0.75 -17.90 -12.74
CA PRO A 13 2.09 -17.88 -13.33
C PRO A 13 3.10 -17.14 -12.47
N ASN A 14 4.34 -17.65 -12.41
CA ASN A 14 5.37 -17.19 -11.47
C ASN A 14 5.64 -15.68 -11.56
N GLU A 15 5.54 -15.07 -12.75
CA GLU A 15 5.70 -13.63 -12.95
C GLU A 15 4.64 -12.80 -12.21
N TYR A 16 3.40 -13.28 -12.15
CA TYR A 16 2.32 -12.63 -11.39
C TYR A 16 2.55 -12.79 -9.90
N LEU A 17 2.94 -14.00 -9.46
CA LEU A 17 3.25 -14.26 -8.05
C LEU A 17 4.44 -13.43 -7.56
N LEU A 18 5.46 -13.22 -8.40
CA LEU A 18 6.59 -12.35 -8.10
C LEU A 18 6.13 -10.91 -7.85
N GLU A 19 5.31 -10.36 -8.75
CA GLU A 19 4.84 -8.98 -8.61
C GLU A 19 3.84 -8.82 -7.45
N LEU A 20 2.96 -9.81 -7.20
CA LEU A 20 2.10 -9.84 -6.01
C LEU A 20 2.91 -9.92 -4.71
N GLY A 21 4.01 -10.69 -4.72
CA GLY A 21 4.98 -10.75 -3.64
C GLY A 21 5.61 -9.39 -3.37
N ARG A 22 6.09 -8.70 -4.42
CA ARG A 22 6.62 -7.32 -4.32
C ARG A 22 5.59 -6.35 -3.75
N VAL A 23 4.36 -6.37 -4.23
CA VAL A 23 3.25 -5.56 -3.70
C VAL A 23 3.06 -5.83 -2.21
N THR A 24 3.05 -7.10 -1.79
CA THR A 24 2.84 -7.49 -0.39
C THR A 24 3.99 -7.01 0.51
N THR A 25 5.23 -7.23 0.11
CA THR A 25 6.42 -6.82 0.89
C THR A 25 6.54 -5.30 0.99
N LEU A 26 6.34 -4.58 -0.11
CA LEU A 26 6.38 -3.12 -0.10
C LEU A 26 5.22 -2.53 0.71
N TRP A 27 4.01 -3.12 0.61
CA TRP A 27 2.87 -2.69 1.40
C TRP A 27 3.16 -2.77 2.90
N GLY A 28 3.70 -3.90 3.39
CA GLY A 28 4.10 -4.04 4.79
C GLY A 28 5.14 -3.00 5.23
N THR A 29 6.05 -2.65 4.33
CA THR A 29 7.06 -1.61 4.60
C THR A 29 6.43 -0.20 4.65
N LEU A 30 5.48 0.08 3.76
CA LEU A 30 4.72 1.33 3.78
C LEU A 30 3.87 1.44 5.05
N GLU A 31 3.21 0.37 5.49
CA GLU A 31 2.45 0.35 6.75
C GLU A 31 3.32 0.64 7.95
N SER A 32 4.51 0.04 8.01
CA SER A 32 5.50 0.34 9.05
C SER A 32 5.98 1.79 8.98
N SER A 33 6.27 2.29 7.78
CA SER A 33 6.68 3.68 7.55
C SER A 33 5.62 4.69 7.98
N VAL A 34 4.33 4.38 7.78
CA VAL A 34 3.20 5.17 8.26
C VAL A 34 3.16 5.21 9.79
N ASN A 35 3.37 4.09 10.48
CA ASN A 35 3.44 4.08 11.95
C ASN A 35 4.61 4.94 12.46
N ILE A 36 5.77 4.88 11.80
CA ILE A 36 6.94 5.72 12.13
C ILE A 36 6.62 7.19 11.89
N ALA A 37 5.97 7.52 10.76
CA ALA A 37 5.57 8.88 10.43
C ALA A 37 4.61 9.46 11.49
N ILE A 38 3.62 8.69 11.93
CA ILE A 38 2.72 9.09 13.02
C ILE A 38 3.53 9.36 14.30
N SER A 39 4.46 8.47 14.66
CA SER A 39 5.30 8.63 15.85
C SER A 39 6.11 9.94 15.79
N LYS A 40 6.73 10.23 14.64
CA LYS A 40 7.52 11.45 14.43
C LYS A 40 6.67 12.72 14.42
N LEU A 41 5.53 12.71 13.73
CA LEU A 41 4.63 13.86 13.71
C LEU A 41 3.98 14.12 15.08
N ALA A 42 3.77 13.08 15.89
CA ALA A 42 3.28 13.23 17.27
C ALA A 42 4.35 13.74 18.25
N GLY A 43 5.59 13.96 17.79
CA GLY A 43 6.68 14.50 18.61
C GLY A 43 7.47 13.46 19.40
N TYR A 44 7.38 12.17 19.05
CA TYR A 44 8.20 11.14 19.71
C TYR A 44 9.62 11.08 19.13
N GLU A 45 10.60 11.02 20.04
CA GLU A 45 12.02 10.92 19.68
C GLU A 45 12.38 9.55 19.07
N ALA A 46 11.80 8.47 19.57
CA ALA A 46 12.00 7.13 19.01
C ALA A 46 11.18 6.96 17.72
N ALA A 47 11.76 6.33 16.69
CA ALA A 47 11.05 6.02 15.45
C ALA A 47 9.88 5.04 15.66
N LEU A 48 10.02 4.13 16.63
CA LEU A 48 9.00 3.17 17.04
C LEU A 48 8.74 3.32 18.55
N ASP A 49 8.18 4.46 18.95
CA ASP A 49 7.75 4.64 20.33
C ASP A 49 6.54 3.74 20.62
N TYR A 50 6.63 2.90 21.66
CA TYR A 50 5.59 1.93 21.98
C TYR A 50 4.22 2.60 22.26
N ARG A 51 4.21 3.85 22.73
CA ARG A 51 2.96 4.60 22.99
C ARG A 51 2.26 4.92 21.68
N ALA A 52 3.01 5.39 20.68
CA ALA A 52 2.47 5.62 19.33
C ALA A 52 1.98 4.33 18.70
N VAL A 53 2.74 3.24 18.83
CA VAL A 53 2.36 1.92 18.32
C VAL A 53 1.05 1.43 18.95
N ILE A 54 0.91 1.52 20.28
CA ILE A 54 -0.32 1.12 20.99
C ILE A 54 -1.53 1.92 20.49
N MET A 55 -1.38 3.23 20.30
CA MET A 55 -2.48 4.10 19.83
C MET A 55 -3.00 3.69 18.44
N VAL A 56 -2.12 3.21 17.55
CA VAL A 56 -2.48 2.91 16.15
C VAL A 56 -2.56 1.41 15.85
N ALA A 57 -2.35 0.54 16.83
CA ALA A 57 -2.26 -0.91 16.66
C ALA A 57 -3.54 -1.49 16.04
N SER A 58 -4.70 -1.02 16.49
CA SER A 58 -6.01 -1.46 16.01
C SER A 58 -6.58 -0.59 14.89
N SER A 59 -5.83 0.43 14.43
CA SER A 59 -6.28 1.32 13.37
C SER A 59 -6.09 0.68 11.99
N ASN A 60 -7.10 0.78 11.15
CA ASN A 60 -6.95 0.46 9.73
C ASN A 60 -6.11 1.53 9.01
N PHE A 61 -5.63 1.22 7.81
CA PHE A 61 -4.74 2.12 7.07
C PHE A 61 -5.36 3.48 6.76
N GLN A 62 -6.67 3.56 6.51
CA GLN A 62 -7.34 4.84 6.27
C GLN A 62 -7.33 5.71 7.53
N GLN A 63 -7.62 5.13 8.69
CA GLN A 63 -7.54 5.86 9.97
C GLN A 63 -6.12 6.39 10.23
N LYS A 64 -5.08 5.63 9.85
CA LYS A 64 -3.68 6.08 9.95
C LYS A 64 -3.37 7.24 9.01
N ILE A 65 -3.89 7.22 7.78
CA ILE A 65 -3.81 8.35 6.84
C ILE A 65 -4.47 9.60 7.44
N ASP A 66 -5.65 9.44 8.06
CA ASP A 66 -6.39 10.56 8.66
C ASP A 66 -5.61 11.18 9.83
N ILE A 67 -4.94 10.36 10.65
CA ILE A 67 -4.03 10.82 11.71
C ILE A 67 -2.87 11.64 11.13
N ILE A 68 -2.19 11.15 10.10
CA ILE A 68 -1.09 11.88 9.44
C ILE A 68 -1.60 13.22 8.89
N SER A 69 -2.77 13.22 8.25
CA SER A 69 -3.38 14.44 7.71
C SER A 69 -3.66 15.47 8.80
N ALA A 70 -4.29 15.05 9.90
CA ALA A 70 -4.65 15.94 11.01
C ALA A 70 -3.41 16.51 11.72
N LEU A 71 -2.41 15.67 11.99
CA LEU A 71 -1.13 16.12 12.57
C LEU A 71 -0.43 17.10 11.64
N SER A 72 -0.35 16.78 10.34
CA SER A 72 0.32 17.63 9.36
C SER A 72 -0.34 19.00 9.22
N GLU A 73 -1.68 19.05 9.23
CA GLU A 73 -2.43 20.30 9.17
C GLU A 73 -2.13 21.21 10.38
N LYS A 74 -2.03 20.64 11.58
CA LYS A 74 -1.69 21.40 12.79
C LYS A 74 -0.23 21.84 12.85
N LEU A 75 0.68 21.04 12.29
CA LEU A 75 2.12 21.30 12.33
C LEU A 75 2.59 22.20 11.18
N ALA A 76 1.88 22.26 10.06
CA ALA A 76 2.29 23.01 8.87
C ALA A 76 2.61 24.51 9.09
N PRO A 77 1.96 25.23 10.03
CA PRO A 77 2.36 26.60 10.37
C PRO A 77 3.76 26.71 10.99
N GLN A 78 4.19 25.69 11.75
CA GLN A 78 5.47 25.67 12.46
C GLN A 78 6.58 24.98 11.64
N TYR A 79 6.20 24.04 10.78
CA TYR A 79 7.10 23.21 9.99
C TYR A 79 6.76 23.37 8.49
N PRO A 80 7.39 24.32 7.76
CA PRO A 80 7.04 24.57 6.37
C PRO A 80 7.26 23.39 5.42
N ASN A 81 8.17 22.46 5.76
CA ASN A 81 8.50 21.27 4.97
C ASN A 81 7.32 20.30 4.81
N ILE A 82 6.34 20.33 5.71
CA ILE A 82 5.17 19.46 5.63
C ILE A 82 3.95 20.09 4.94
N LYS A 83 4.06 21.33 4.43
CA LYS A 83 2.93 22.03 3.79
C LYS A 83 2.32 21.27 2.61
N ASN A 84 3.09 20.42 1.92
CA ASN A 84 2.60 19.64 0.78
C ASN A 84 1.89 18.32 1.19
N TYR A 85 1.61 18.09 2.48
CA TYR A 85 1.09 16.83 3.00
C TYR A 85 -0.11 16.28 2.21
N LYS A 86 -1.01 17.15 1.72
CA LYS A 86 -2.18 16.72 0.92
C LYS A 86 -1.81 15.90 -0.32
N SER A 87 -0.69 16.23 -0.98
CA SER A 87 -0.18 15.46 -2.13
C SER A 87 0.28 14.06 -1.70
N VAL A 88 0.95 13.99 -0.54
CA VAL A 88 1.41 12.72 0.05
C VAL A 88 0.23 11.85 0.48
N ILE A 89 -0.79 12.44 1.12
CA ILE A 89 -2.04 11.77 1.48
C ILE A 89 -2.71 11.17 0.23
N ALA A 90 -2.80 11.92 -0.87
CA ALA A 90 -3.36 11.42 -2.13
C ALA A 90 -2.59 10.22 -2.68
N LYS A 91 -1.24 10.22 -2.58
CA LYS A 91 -0.40 9.08 -2.97
C LYS A 91 -0.65 7.86 -2.08
N LEU A 92 -0.74 8.03 -0.76
CA LEU A 92 -1.05 6.95 0.19
C LEU A 92 -2.42 6.31 -0.10
N GLN A 93 -3.45 7.14 -0.31
CA GLN A 93 -4.79 6.66 -0.67
C GLN A 93 -4.82 5.95 -2.02
N SER A 94 -4.08 6.47 -3.01
CA SER A 94 -3.94 5.84 -4.32
C SER A 94 -3.27 4.46 -4.21
N ALA A 95 -2.19 4.34 -3.43
CA ALA A 95 -1.51 3.09 -3.16
C ALA A 95 -2.42 2.07 -2.44
N GLN A 96 -3.15 2.50 -1.40
CA GLN A 96 -4.12 1.67 -0.70
C GLN A 96 -5.20 1.14 -1.65
N LYS A 97 -5.82 2.02 -2.44
CA LYS A 97 -6.87 1.64 -3.39
C LYS A 97 -6.34 0.66 -4.44
N ALA A 98 -5.14 0.90 -4.97
CA ALA A 98 -4.51 0.05 -5.97
C ALA A 98 -4.17 -1.34 -5.40
N ARG A 99 -3.60 -1.42 -4.20
CA ARG A 99 -3.28 -2.67 -3.52
C ARG A 99 -4.53 -3.47 -3.17
N ASN A 100 -5.59 -2.80 -2.69
CA ASN A 100 -6.82 -3.46 -2.28
C ASN A 100 -7.47 -4.27 -3.41
N LYS A 101 -7.33 -3.81 -4.66
CA LYS A 101 -7.81 -4.52 -5.84
C LYS A 101 -7.25 -5.94 -5.94
N TYR A 102 -5.98 -6.15 -5.60
CA TYR A 102 -5.32 -7.46 -5.76
C TYR A 102 -5.22 -8.24 -4.45
N ALA A 103 -5.28 -7.57 -3.30
CA ALA A 103 -5.16 -8.21 -1.99
C ALA A 103 -6.48 -8.79 -1.45
N HIS A 104 -7.63 -8.33 -1.93
CA HIS A 104 -8.95 -8.72 -1.40
C HIS A 104 -9.84 -9.49 -2.37
N ASN A 105 -9.38 -9.67 -3.61
CA ASN A 105 -10.15 -10.28 -4.67
C ASN A 105 -9.49 -11.58 -5.12
N ALA A 106 -10.31 -12.53 -5.58
CA ALA A 106 -9.80 -13.82 -6.01
C ALA A 106 -9.04 -13.67 -7.34
N ILE A 107 -7.81 -14.19 -7.36
CA ILE A 107 -7.00 -14.33 -8.57
C ILE A 107 -7.03 -15.81 -8.98
N THR A 108 -7.48 -16.07 -10.20
CA THR A 108 -7.55 -17.41 -10.77
C THR A 108 -6.89 -17.44 -12.14
N THR A 109 -6.42 -18.61 -12.56
CA THR A 109 -5.96 -18.81 -13.93
C THR A 109 -7.07 -19.51 -14.72
N ASP A 110 -7.49 -18.91 -15.82
CA ASP A 110 -8.43 -19.50 -16.76
C ASP A 110 -7.77 -20.71 -17.45
N GLN A 111 -8.41 -21.88 -17.38
CA GLN A 111 -7.78 -23.13 -17.84
C GLN A 111 -7.74 -23.25 -19.37
N GLU A 112 -8.63 -22.58 -20.09
CA GLU A 112 -8.71 -22.66 -21.56
C GLU A 112 -7.72 -21.69 -22.22
N THR A 113 -7.62 -20.47 -21.68
CA THR A 113 -6.84 -19.37 -22.26
C THR A 113 -5.49 -19.16 -21.57
N GLY A 114 -5.29 -19.74 -20.38
CA GLY A 114 -4.11 -19.51 -19.55
C GLY A 114 -4.03 -18.10 -18.95
N LYS A 115 -5.08 -17.28 -19.11
CA LYS A 115 -5.11 -15.89 -18.66
C LYS A 115 -5.35 -15.80 -17.17
N VAL A 116 -4.73 -14.80 -16.54
CA VAL A 116 -4.96 -14.49 -15.12
C VAL A 116 -6.19 -13.61 -15.00
N MET A 117 -7.14 -14.02 -14.17
CA MET A 117 -8.43 -13.36 -13.99
C MET A 117 -8.58 -12.87 -12.56
N LEU A 118 -9.21 -11.72 -12.39
CA LEU A 118 -9.60 -11.16 -11.09
C LEU A 118 -11.11 -11.19 -10.97
N SER A 119 -11.62 -11.79 -9.91
CA SER A 119 -13.05 -11.77 -9.59
C SER A 119 -13.32 -10.90 -8.37
N PHE A 120 -14.23 -9.94 -8.50
CA PHE A 120 -14.62 -9.07 -7.40
C PHE A 120 -16.12 -8.76 -7.40
N ALA A 121 -16.62 -8.41 -6.22
CA ALA A 121 -18.02 -8.03 -6.02
C ALA A 121 -18.11 -6.65 -5.35
N SER A 122 -19.10 -5.85 -5.74
CA SER A 122 -19.39 -4.55 -5.14
C SER A 122 -20.89 -4.40 -4.91
N SER A 123 -21.27 -3.93 -3.73
CA SER A 123 -22.65 -3.58 -3.36
C SER A 123 -22.92 -2.07 -3.38
N ARG A 124 -21.94 -1.26 -3.80
CA ARG A 124 -22.10 0.21 -3.89
C ARG A 124 -23.23 0.57 -4.84
N GLY A 125 -24.16 1.40 -4.36
CA GLY A 125 -25.35 1.82 -5.12
C GLY A 125 -26.55 0.88 -4.98
N GLY A 126 -26.60 0.05 -3.93
CA GLY A 126 -27.80 -0.72 -3.54
C GLY A 126 -28.03 -2.02 -4.33
N SER A 127 -27.14 -2.38 -5.26
CA SER A 127 -27.21 -3.65 -6.01
C SER A 127 -25.84 -4.35 -5.99
N LEU A 128 -25.87 -5.68 -5.87
CA LEU A 128 -24.67 -6.51 -5.96
C LEU A 128 -24.25 -6.63 -7.43
N LYS A 129 -23.03 -6.21 -7.74
CA LYS A 129 -22.40 -6.36 -9.05
C LYS A 129 -21.17 -7.24 -8.90
N THR A 130 -21.15 -8.35 -9.63
CA THR A 130 -19.97 -9.19 -9.80
C THR A 130 -19.26 -8.82 -11.08
N THR A 131 -17.94 -8.83 -11.06
CA THR A 131 -17.11 -8.51 -12.24
C THR A 131 -15.95 -9.47 -12.27
N VAL A 132 -15.67 -9.97 -13.48
CA VAL A 132 -14.49 -10.77 -13.79
C VAL A 132 -13.73 -10.04 -14.88
N GLU A 133 -12.44 -9.79 -14.66
CA GLU A 133 -11.60 -9.10 -15.63
C GLU A 133 -10.23 -9.77 -15.77
N GLU A 134 -9.63 -9.62 -16.96
CA GLU A 134 -8.27 -10.07 -17.21
C GLU A 134 -7.27 -9.16 -16.47
N VAL A 135 -6.37 -9.77 -15.70
CA VAL A 135 -5.26 -9.09 -15.04
C VAL A 135 -4.07 -9.08 -15.98
N LYS A 136 -3.62 -7.87 -16.33
CA LYS A 136 -2.34 -7.68 -17.01
C LYS A 136 -1.22 -7.57 -15.98
N LEU A 137 -0.11 -8.27 -16.20
CA LEU A 137 1.09 -8.18 -15.35
C LEU A 137 1.54 -6.73 -15.11
N HIS A 138 1.48 -5.89 -16.16
CA HIS A 138 1.81 -4.47 -16.07
C HIS A 138 0.96 -3.74 -15.01
N SER A 139 -0.32 -4.08 -14.89
CA SER A 139 -1.21 -3.45 -13.92
C SER A 139 -0.83 -3.76 -12.46
N ILE A 140 -0.16 -4.90 -12.19
CA ILE A 140 0.37 -5.21 -10.86
C ILE A 140 1.67 -4.44 -10.60
N LYS A 141 2.54 -4.34 -11.61
CA LYS A 141 3.76 -3.52 -11.54
C LYS A 141 3.46 -2.06 -11.22
N GLU A 142 2.40 -1.49 -11.79
CA GLU A 142 1.96 -0.14 -11.44
C GLU A 142 1.56 0.02 -9.96
N VAL A 143 1.07 -1.04 -9.30
CA VAL A 143 0.77 -1.01 -7.87
C VAL A 143 2.05 -0.91 -7.08
N THR A 144 3.06 -1.73 -7.42
CA THR A 144 4.41 -1.69 -6.85
C THR A 144 4.99 -0.27 -6.94
N VAL A 145 4.88 0.36 -8.12
CA VAL A 145 5.31 1.75 -8.35
C VAL A 145 4.57 2.71 -7.42
N LYS A 146 3.23 2.65 -7.37
CA LYS A 146 2.40 3.54 -6.52
C LYS A 146 2.76 3.42 -5.04
N ILE A 147 2.99 2.19 -4.54
CA ILE A 147 3.39 1.96 -3.15
C ILE A 147 4.78 2.58 -2.89
N HIS A 148 5.76 2.33 -3.77
CA HIS A 148 7.12 2.83 -3.59
C HIS A 148 7.19 4.36 -3.67
N GLU A 149 6.45 4.98 -4.60
CA GLU A 149 6.34 6.44 -4.66
C GLU A 149 5.69 7.03 -3.40
N ALA A 150 4.66 6.38 -2.87
CA ALA A 150 4.01 6.83 -1.64
C ALA A 150 4.97 6.73 -0.44
N MET A 151 5.80 5.69 -0.37
CA MET A 151 6.87 5.56 0.63
C MET A 151 7.89 6.69 0.51
N CYS A 152 8.39 6.95 -0.71
CA CYS A 152 9.35 8.02 -0.95
C CYS A 152 8.77 9.40 -0.57
N ALA A 153 7.53 9.67 -0.97
CA ALA A 153 6.85 10.92 -0.64
C ALA A 153 6.63 11.08 0.87
N LEU A 154 6.25 10.01 1.58
CA LEU A 154 6.09 10.02 3.03
C LEU A 154 7.41 10.25 3.75
N HIS A 155 8.49 9.62 3.29
CA HIS A 155 9.82 9.85 3.83
C HIS A 155 10.23 11.32 3.68
N THR A 156 10.08 11.89 2.49
CA THR A 156 10.41 13.28 2.21
C THR A 156 9.57 14.23 3.07
N LEU A 157 8.27 13.93 3.27
CA LEU A 157 7.40 14.72 4.14
C LEU A 157 7.96 14.79 5.57
N VAL A 158 8.25 13.63 6.17
CA VAL A 158 8.63 13.54 7.58
C VAL A 158 10.05 14.05 7.82
N THR A 159 10.98 13.81 6.90
CA THR A 159 12.42 14.08 7.11
C THR A 159 12.92 15.35 6.43
N GLY A 160 12.17 15.88 5.46
CA GLY A 160 12.63 16.94 4.57
C GLY A 160 13.73 16.50 3.58
N LYS A 161 14.12 15.22 3.57
CA LYS A 161 15.15 14.69 2.66
C LYS A 161 14.48 13.95 1.53
N GLU A 162 14.74 14.41 0.31
CA GLU A 162 14.21 13.74 -0.87
C GLU A 162 14.85 12.36 -1.04
N ILE A 163 14.00 11.35 -1.20
CA ILE A 163 14.41 10.03 -1.66
C ILE A 163 13.76 9.78 -3.02
N ARG A 164 14.59 9.53 -4.03
CA ARG A 164 14.10 9.16 -5.35
C ARG A 164 13.59 7.72 -5.39
N PRO A 165 12.63 7.42 -6.27
CA PRO A 165 12.23 6.05 -6.56
C PRO A 165 13.41 5.16 -6.97
N ILE A 166 13.33 3.85 -6.74
CA ILE A 166 14.48 2.94 -6.94
C ILE A 166 14.93 2.85 -8.40
N TRP A 167 14.06 3.16 -9.35
CA TRP A 167 14.36 3.19 -10.78
C TRP A 167 14.99 4.52 -11.26
N GLU A 168 15.12 5.50 -10.39
CA GLU A 168 15.76 6.82 -10.65
C GLU A 168 17.03 7.03 -9.81
N ARG A 169 17.51 5.97 -9.16
CA ARG A 169 18.73 5.99 -8.34
C ARG A 169 19.95 5.51 -9.11
#